data_AF-A0A250XFZ6-F1
#
_entry.id   AF-A0A250XFZ6-F1
#
_cell.length_a   1.000
_cell.length_b   1.000
_cell.length_c   1.000
_cell.angle_alpha   90.00
_cell.angle_beta   90.00
_cell.angle_gamma   90.00
#
_symmetry.space_group_name_H-M   'P 1'
#
loop_
_entity.id
_entity.type
_entity.pdbx_description
1 polymer ?
#
loop_
_entity_poly.entity_id
_entity_poly.type
_entity_poly.pdbx_seq_one_letter_code
_entity_poly.pdbx_strand_id
1 'polypeptide(L)'
;MSLTGDQVGVHSALANKIVFNALQQKLIPEVGDYDSVQPEFTFGADRKSRVDFLLTRPPRGDRPPALVYLEVKSVTLSEQHRDKPDVTIALFPDTVSERAQKHVKELMNVVEEGHEAICLFVIQRGDCTHFAPSFEKDCEYAKLILQASAKGVKMIAIKCPMIVTKEQSTEAAIHYNGSAVVDLIYKQHLIQTASDSSRKRRQRTTDKKT
;
A
#
# COMPACT_ATOMS: atom_id res chain seq x y z
N MET A 1 12.11 -23.42 23.42
CA MET A 1 10.90 -22.72 22.93
C MET A 1 11.03 -21.25 23.30
N SER A 2 11.57 -20.42 22.40
CA SER A 2 11.51 -18.96 22.57
C SER A 2 10.28 -18.45 21.85
N LEU A 3 9.35 -17.85 22.58
CA LEU A 3 8.27 -17.06 22.02
C LEU A 3 8.89 -15.76 21.48
N THR A 4 9.36 -15.76 20.23
CA THR A 4 9.61 -14.53 19.49
C THR A 4 8.26 -14.01 19.02
N GLY A 5 7.56 -13.28 19.88
CA GLY A 5 6.38 -12.54 19.46
C GLY A 5 6.81 -11.50 18.45
N ASP A 6 6.45 -11.69 17.18
CA ASP A 6 6.65 -10.68 16.14
C ASP A 6 5.88 -9.43 16.54
N GLN A 7 6.60 -8.32 16.75
CA GLN A 7 5.98 -7.06 17.12
C GLN A 7 5.43 -6.36 15.87
N VAL A 8 4.19 -5.89 15.99
CA VAL A 8 3.49 -5.15 14.93
C VAL A 8 3.57 -3.67 15.24
N GLY A 9 4.21 -2.88 14.38
CA GLY A 9 4.21 -1.42 14.49
C GLY A 9 2.82 -0.86 14.14
N VAL A 10 2.11 -0.27 15.10
CA VAL A 10 0.73 0.24 14.92
C VAL A 10 0.63 1.72 14.58
N HIS A 11 1.76 2.41 14.34
CA HIS A 11 1.77 3.87 14.16
C HIS A 11 2.08 4.29 12.72
N SER A 12 1.10 4.89 12.04
CA SER A 12 1.24 5.45 10.70
C SER A 12 2.30 6.56 10.60
N ALA A 13 2.43 7.41 11.62
CA ALA A 13 3.48 8.44 11.68
C ALA A 13 4.90 7.84 11.63
N LEU A 14 5.05 6.60 12.13
CA LEU A 14 6.30 5.88 12.07
C LEU A 14 6.60 5.39 10.65
N ALA A 15 5.59 4.94 9.89
CA ALA A 15 5.72 4.57 8.49
C ALA A 15 6.28 5.72 7.63
N ASN A 16 5.74 6.93 7.79
CA ASN A 16 6.25 8.10 7.07
C ASN A 16 7.69 8.44 7.45
N LYS A 17 8.06 8.39 8.74
CA LYS A 17 9.45 8.61 9.18
C LYS A 17 10.41 7.57 8.59
N ILE A 18 10.01 6.29 8.56
CA ILE A 18 10.81 5.21 7.94
C ILE A 18 11.03 5.50 6.46
N VAL A 19 9.94 5.78 5.73
CA VAL A 19 10.01 6.01 4.28
C VAL A 19 10.83 7.24 3.98
N PHE A 20 10.66 8.34 4.73
CA PHE A 20 11.47 9.54 4.55
C PHE A 20 12.97 9.23 4.69
N ASN A 21 13.37 8.55 5.76
CA ASN A 21 14.77 8.17 5.99
C ASN A 21 15.30 7.24 4.89
N ALA A 22 14.49 6.26 4.45
CA ALA A 22 14.85 5.34 3.38
C ALA A 22 14.99 6.04 2.03
N LEU A 23 14.16 7.06 1.76
CA LEU A 23 14.27 7.90 0.57
C LEU A 23 15.52 8.79 0.63
N GLN A 24 15.81 9.43 1.76
CA GLN A 24 17.04 10.23 1.91
C GLN A 24 18.31 9.41 1.65
N GLN A 25 18.30 8.13 2.02
CA GLN A 25 19.41 7.19 1.84
C GLN A 25 19.32 6.37 0.54
N LYS A 26 18.32 6.60 -0.31
CA LYS A 26 18.09 5.85 -1.57
C LYS A 26 18.03 4.32 -1.38
N LEU A 27 17.46 3.85 -0.28
CA LEU A 27 17.43 2.43 0.09
C LEU A 27 16.33 1.62 -0.61
N ILE A 28 15.39 2.27 -1.29
CA ILE A 28 14.27 1.61 -1.97
C ILE A 28 14.54 1.67 -3.49
N PRO A 29 15.29 0.71 -4.07
CA PRO A 29 15.68 0.75 -5.48
C PRO A 29 14.47 0.77 -6.42
N GLU A 30 13.34 0.20 -6.01
CA GLU A 30 12.10 0.20 -6.77
C GLU A 30 11.50 1.60 -6.95
N VAL A 31 11.86 2.60 -6.13
CA VAL A 31 11.44 4.00 -6.37
C VAL A 31 12.18 4.58 -7.59
N GLY A 32 13.37 4.06 -7.91
CA GLY A 32 14.24 4.57 -8.96
C GLY A 32 14.92 5.89 -8.58
N ASP A 33 15.51 6.57 -9.57
CA ASP A 33 16.29 7.79 -9.35
C ASP A 33 15.42 9.02 -9.10
N TYR A 34 15.87 9.88 -8.18
CA TYR A 34 15.35 11.20 -7.88
C TYR A 34 16.43 12.08 -7.24
N ASP A 35 16.23 13.39 -7.36
CA ASP A 35 17.14 14.44 -6.87
C ASP A 35 16.64 15.07 -5.57
N SER A 36 15.33 15.10 -5.35
CA SER A 36 14.73 15.71 -4.16
C SER A 36 13.53 14.93 -3.62
N VAL A 37 13.27 15.13 -2.33
CA VAL A 37 12.16 14.56 -1.57
C VAL A 37 11.47 15.70 -0.83
N GLN A 38 10.22 15.99 -1.18
CA GLN A 38 9.38 16.97 -0.48
C GLN A 38 8.27 16.23 0.28
N PRO A 39 8.26 16.26 1.62
CA PRO A 39 7.20 15.63 2.41
C PRO A 39 5.90 16.47 2.39
N GLU A 40 4.78 15.79 2.64
CA GLU A 40 3.46 16.37 2.92
C GLU A 40 2.99 17.37 1.83
N PHE A 41 3.04 16.95 0.57
CA PHE A 41 2.69 17.81 -0.58
C PHE A 41 1.20 17.81 -0.88
N THR A 42 0.59 19.01 -0.95
CA THR A 42 -0.83 19.16 -1.28
C THR A 42 -1.08 18.96 -2.78
N PHE A 43 -2.03 18.09 -3.12
CA PHE A 43 -2.39 17.71 -4.49
C PHE A 43 -3.90 17.44 -4.66
N GLY A 44 -4.31 16.99 -5.84
CA GLY A 44 -5.70 16.67 -6.17
C GLY A 44 -6.51 17.85 -6.69
N ALA A 45 -7.62 17.54 -7.35
CA ALA A 45 -8.45 18.52 -8.08
C ALA A 45 -9.00 19.65 -7.19
N ASP A 46 -9.31 19.36 -5.93
CA ASP A 46 -9.81 20.33 -4.96
C ASP A 46 -8.72 20.90 -4.04
N ARG A 47 -7.46 20.49 -4.23
CA ARG A 47 -6.31 20.86 -3.37
C ARG A 47 -6.52 20.55 -1.89
N LYS A 48 -7.37 19.56 -1.57
CA LYS A 48 -7.64 19.12 -0.18
C LYS A 48 -6.95 17.82 0.20
N SER A 49 -6.28 17.18 -0.74
CA SER A 49 -5.52 15.97 -0.48
C SER A 49 -4.05 16.26 -0.34
N ARG A 50 -3.37 15.39 0.40
CA ARG A 50 -1.95 15.52 0.67
C ARG A 50 -1.31 14.16 0.47
N VAL A 51 -0.35 14.10 -0.43
CA VAL A 51 0.48 12.93 -0.64
C VAL A 51 1.63 12.98 0.35
N ASP A 52 2.08 11.82 0.83
CA ASP A 52 3.13 11.77 1.85
C ASP A 52 4.46 12.33 1.33
N PHE A 53 4.81 12.05 0.07
CA PHE A 53 6.02 12.59 -0.56
C PHE A 53 5.82 12.94 -2.04
N LEU A 54 6.42 14.05 -2.46
CA LEU A 54 6.65 14.41 -3.85
C LEU A 54 8.15 14.27 -4.14
N LEU A 55 8.50 13.45 -5.12
CA LEU A 55 9.89 13.28 -5.58
C LEU A 55 10.06 13.97 -6.93
N THR A 56 11.24 14.54 -7.16
CA THR A 56 11.61 15.08 -8.48
C THR A 56 12.65 14.18 -9.11
N ARG A 57 12.34 13.60 -10.27
CA ARG A 57 13.30 12.87 -11.08
C ARG A 57 14.18 13.83 -11.88
N PRO A 58 15.48 13.52 -12.04
CA PRO A 58 16.33 14.25 -12.98
C PRO A 58 15.82 14.09 -14.41
N PRO A 59 16.15 15.02 -15.32
CA PRO A 59 15.93 14.82 -16.74
C PRO A 59 16.72 13.61 -17.24
N ARG A 60 16.19 12.90 -18.24
CA ARG A 60 16.84 11.70 -18.81
C ARG A 60 16.81 11.74 -20.34
N GLY A 61 17.95 12.06 -20.94
CA GLY A 61 18.02 12.36 -22.37
C GLY A 61 17.15 13.57 -22.68
N ASP A 62 16.26 13.45 -23.67
CA ASP A 62 15.33 14.52 -24.05
C ASP A 62 14.09 14.61 -23.14
N ARG A 63 13.95 13.74 -22.12
CA ARG A 63 12.82 13.80 -21.19
C ARG A 63 13.06 14.88 -20.13
N PRO A 64 12.10 15.78 -19.91
CA PRO A 64 12.18 16.78 -18.85
C PRO A 64 12.13 16.10 -17.46
N PRO A 65 12.44 16.83 -16.38
CA PRO A 65 12.21 16.37 -15.02
C PRO A 65 10.76 15.90 -14.84
N ALA A 66 10.58 14.82 -14.09
CA ALA A 66 9.27 14.25 -13.81
C ALA A 66 8.97 14.32 -12.31
N LEU A 67 7.70 14.52 -11.96
CA LEU A 67 7.22 14.45 -10.58
C LEU A 67 6.73 13.04 -10.28
N VAL A 68 7.05 12.55 -9.09
CA VAL A 68 6.58 11.26 -8.57
C VAL A 68 5.82 11.50 -7.27
N TYR A 69 4.53 11.21 -7.28
CA TYR A 69 3.65 11.31 -6.11
C TYR A 69 3.65 9.98 -5.37
N LEU A 70 4.21 9.94 -4.16
CA LEU A 70 4.38 8.72 -3.39
C LEU A 70 3.53 8.75 -2.11
N GLU A 71 2.51 7.89 -2.09
CA GLU A 71 1.64 7.66 -0.94
C GLU A 71 2.11 6.44 -0.14
N VAL A 72 2.19 6.58 1.18
CA VAL A 72 2.60 5.54 2.13
C VAL A 72 1.39 4.93 2.80
N LYS A 73 1.36 3.59 2.88
CA LYS A 73 0.38 2.83 3.66
C LYS A 73 1.10 1.96 4.68
N SER A 74 0.80 2.15 5.96
CA SER A 74 1.24 1.23 7.02
C SER A 74 0.39 -0.04 6.96
N VAL A 75 1.05 -1.20 6.88
CA VAL A 75 0.40 -2.51 6.73
C VAL A 75 0.71 -3.38 7.93
N THR A 76 -0.35 -3.72 8.66
CA THR A 76 -0.30 -4.51 9.89
C THR A 76 -1.12 -5.79 9.81
N LEU A 77 -2.23 -5.80 9.07
CA LEU A 77 -3.04 -7.00 8.87
C LEU A 77 -2.25 -8.05 8.07
N SER A 78 -2.34 -9.31 8.49
CA SER A 78 -1.79 -10.45 7.75
C SER A 78 -2.65 -11.69 7.92
N GLU A 79 -2.42 -12.67 7.07
CA GLU A 79 -2.97 -14.01 7.17
C GLU A 79 -2.06 -15.03 6.50
N GLN A 80 -2.30 -16.32 6.77
CA GLN A 80 -1.63 -17.39 6.01
C GLN A 80 -2.15 -17.43 4.59
N HIS A 81 -1.24 -17.55 3.62
CA HIS A 81 -1.60 -17.57 2.21
C HIS A 81 -2.32 -18.88 1.89
N ARG A 82 -3.54 -18.76 1.33
CA ARG A 82 -4.43 -19.90 1.05
C ARG A 82 -3.77 -21.05 0.29
N ASP A 83 -3.02 -20.71 -0.76
CA ASP A 83 -2.45 -21.71 -1.68
C ASP A 83 -0.94 -21.97 -1.45
N LYS A 84 -0.32 -21.31 -0.46
CA LYS A 84 1.14 -21.37 -0.19
C LYS A 84 1.37 -21.44 1.33
N PRO A 85 1.49 -22.63 1.93
CA PRO A 85 1.48 -22.78 3.39
C PRO A 85 2.66 -22.12 4.11
N ASP A 86 3.81 -21.95 3.45
CA ASP A 86 4.99 -21.30 4.02
C ASP A 86 5.01 -19.77 3.81
N VAL A 87 3.92 -19.20 3.29
CA VAL A 87 3.80 -17.77 3.01
C VAL A 87 2.76 -17.14 3.92
N THR A 88 3.19 -16.17 4.71
CA THR A 88 2.29 -15.20 5.33
C THR A 88 2.20 -13.96 4.42
N ILE A 89 0.97 -13.56 4.11
CA ILE A 89 0.67 -12.42 3.23
C ILE A 89 0.14 -11.25 4.06
N ALA A 90 0.72 -10.07 3.85
CA ALA A 90 0.27 -8.82 4.43
C ALA A 90 -0.89 -8.23 3.60
N LEU A 91 -1.87 -7.64 4.27
CA LEU A 91 -3.11 -7.16 3.65
C LEU A 91 -3.39 -5.71 4.03
N PHE A 92 -3.84 -4.90 3.08
CA PHE A 92 -4.30 -3.53 3.35
C PHE A 92 -5.60 -3.21 2.58
N PRO A 93 -6.58 -2.53 3.19
CA PRO A 93 -6.61 -2.07 4.58
C PRO A 93 -7.09 -3.17 5.54
N ASP A 94 -7.05 -2.87 6.84
CA ASP A 94 -7.60 -3.70 7.91
C ASP A 94 -9.09 -3.41 8.21
N THR A 95 -9.59 -2.25 7.75
CA THR A 95 -10.99 -1.82 7.80
C THR A 95 -11.32 -0.94 6.58
N VAL A 96 -12.60 -0.67 6.34
CA VAL A 96 -13.04 0.23 5.25
C VAL A 96 -12.42 1.62 5.44
N SER A 97 -11.85 2.17 4.37
CA SER A 97 -11.18 3.48 4.41
C SER A 97 -11.51 4.33 3.18
N GLU A 98 -12.56 5.15 3.29
CA GLU A 98 -12.96 6.11 2.25
C GLU A 98 -11.83 7.09 1.91
N ARG A 99 -11.01 7.46 2.90
CA ARG A 99 -9.82 8.30 2.68
C ARG A 99 -8.80 7.59 1.79
N ALA A 100 -8.50 6.32 2.06
CA ALA A 100 -7.57 5.56 1.22
C ALA A 100 -8.12 5.39 -0.20
N GLN A 101 -9.42 5.15 -0.34
CA GLN A 101 -10.09 5.10 -1.65
C GLN A 101 -9.97 6.43 -2.41
N LYS A 102 -10.20 7.57 -1.73
CA LYS A 102 -10.05 8.92 -2.33
C LYS A 102 -8.62 9.12 -2.85
N HIS A 103 -7.62 8.83 -2.02
CA HIS A 103 -6.21 9.03 -2.39
C HIS A 103 -5.82 8.17 -3.60
N VAL A 104 -6.25 6.91 -3.68
CA VAL A 104 -5.95 6.06 -4.85
C VAL A 104 -6.58 6.62 -6.13
N LYS A 105 -7.79 7.19 -6.05
CA LYS A 105 -8.42 7.88 -7.20
C LYS A 105 -7.62 9.09 -7.65
N GLU A 106 -7.11 9.88 -6.70
CA GLU A 106 -6.30 11.06 -7.02
C GLU A 106 -4.94 10.67 -7.62
N LEU A 107 -4.32 9.58 -7.15
CA LEU A 107 -3.10 9.06 -7.77
C LEU A 107 -3.33 8.57 -9.20
N MET A 108 -4.51 8.02 -9.51
CA MET A 108 -4.86 7.71 -10.90
C MET A 108 -4.93 8.97 -11.76
N ASN A 109 -5.51 10.05 -11.25
CA ASN A 109 -5.56 11.33 -11.97
C ASN A 109 -4.15 11.92 -12.17
N VAL A 110 -3.26 11.81 -11.19
CA VAL A 110 -1.85 12.19 -11.32
C VAL A 110 -1.19 11.49 -12.52
N VAL A 111 -1.45 10.19 -12.69
CA VAL A 111 -0.92 9.44 -13.84
C VAL A 111 -1.55 9.88 -15.16
N GLU A 112 -2.86 10.16 -15.17
CA GLU A 112 -3.56 10.69 -16.35
C GLU A 112 -3.04 12.09 -16.76
N GLU A 113 -2.61 12.90 -15.80
CA GLU A 113 -1.97 14.21 -16.03
C GLU A 113 -0.51 14.09 -16.54
N GLY A 114 0.02 12.88 -16.68
CA GLY A 114 1.36 12.61 -17.20
C GLY A 114 2.47 12.58 -16.16
N HIS A 115 2.13 12.58 -14.87
CA HIS A 115 3.08 12.40 -13.78
C HIS A 115 3.19 10.92 -13.36
N GLU A 116 4.17 10.60 -12.53
CA GLU A 116 4.29 9.27 -11.95
C GLU A 116 3.62 9.22 -10.57
N ALA A 117 3.07 8.06 -10.21
CA ALA A 117 2.49 7.81 -8.90
C ALA A 117 2.94 6.46 -8.33
N ILE A 118 3.16 6.42 -7.02
CA ILE A 118 3.56 5.23 -6.26
C ILE A 118 2.64 5.08 -5.06
N CYS A 119 2.09 3.87 -4.88
CA CYS A 119 1.58 3.40 -3.61
C CYS A 119 2.65 2.50 -2.95
N LEU A 120 3.20 2.96 -1.82
CA LEU A 120 4.21 2.25 -1.05
C LEU A 120 3.60 1.65 0.23
N PHE A 121 3.57 0.33 0.28
CA PHE A 121 3.06 -0.45 1.40
C PHE A 121 4.20 -0.84 2.35
N VAL A 122 4.19 -0.31 3.56
CA VAL A 122 5.22 -0.55 4.58
C VAL A 122 4.73 -1.64 5.53
N ILE A 123 5.29 -2.84 5.37
CA ILE A 123 4.95 -4.01 6.18
C ILE A 123 5.80 -3.98 7.45
N GLN A 124 5.19 -3.56 8.56
CA GLN A 124 5.87 -3.38 9.85
C GLN A 124 5.86 -4.66 10.70
N ARG A 125 6.14 -5.80 10.06
CA ARG A 125 6.18 -7.14 10.65
C ARG A 125 7.13 -8.05 9.87
N GLY A 126 7.82 -8.95 10.57
CA GLY A 126 8.90 -9.77 10.01
C GLY A 126 8.47 -11.09 9.35
N ASP A 127 7.25 -11.55 9.64
CA ASP A 127 6.67 -12.82 9.17
C ASP A 127 6.16 -12.77 7.72
N CYS A 128 5.90 -11.58 7.19
CA CYS A 128 5.26 -11.42 5.88
C CYS A 128 6.29 -11.32 4.74
N THR A 129 6.08 -12.12 3.69
CA THR A 129 6.91 -12.08 2.47
C THR A 129 6.16 -11.56 1.24
N HIS A 130 4.83 -11.47 1.33
CA HIS A 130 3.94 -11.03 0.26
C HIS A 130 3.01 -9.91 0.76
N PHE A 131 2.43 -9.17 -0.19
CA PHE A 131 1.44 -8.14 0.03
C PHE A 131 0.28 -8.26 -0.98
N ALA A 132 -0.96 -8.03 -0.52
CA ALA A 132 -2.13 -7.89 -1.39
C ALA A 132 -3.13 -6.85 -0.84
N PRO A 133 -3.98 -6.25 -1.70
CA PRO A 133 -5.12 -5.49 -1.21
C PRO A 133 -6.17 -6.41 -0.57
N SER A 134 -6.79 -5.95 0.51
CA SER A 134 -7.77 -6.73 1.27
C SER A 134 -9.18 -6.61 0.70
N PHE A 135 -9.61 -7.59 -0.10
CA PHE A 135 -10.98 -7.65 -0.63
C PHE A 135 -12.05 -7.83 0.45
N GLU A 136 -11.72 -8.51 1.54
CA GLU A 136 -12.66 -8.80 2.63
C GLU A 136 -12.92 -7.58 3.52
N LYS A 137 -11.89 -6.76 3.75
CA LYS A 137 -12.01 -5.56 4.59
C LYS A 137 -12.54 -4.37 3.83
N ASP A 138 -12.07 -4.16 2.59
CA ASP A 138 -12.53 -3.07 1.74
C ASP A 138 -12.45 -3.47 0.26
N CYS A 139 -13.54 -4.07 -0.24
CA CYS A 139 -13.67 -4.53 -1.62
C CYS A 139 -13.53 -3.36 -2.64
N GLU A 140 -13.98 -2.16 -2.27
CA GLU A 140 -13.90 -0.99 -3.15
C GLU A 140 -12.45 -0.49 -3.25
N TYR A 141 -11.76 -0.35 -2.13
CA TYR A 141 -10.33 -0.04 -2.13
C TYR A 141 -9.53 -1.06 -2.94
N ALA A 142 -9.79 -2.36 -2.76
CA ALA A 142 -9.09 -3.41 -3.49
C ALA A 142 -9.28 -3.26 -5.01
N LYS A 143 -10.53 -3.05 -5.47
CA LYS A 143 -10.86 -2.75 -6.88
C LYS A 143 -10.11 -1.52 -7.40
N LEU A 144 -10.06 -0.45 -6.61
CA LEU A 144 -9.34 0.76 -6.97
C LEU A 144 -7.83 0.53 -7.10
N ILE A 145 -7.23 -0.32 -6.27
CA ILE A 145 -5.82 -0.69 -6.41
C ILE A 145 -5.55 -1.44 -7.71
N LEU A 146 -6.41 -2.38 -8.11
CA LEU A 146 -6.24 -3.04 -9.41
C LEU A 146 -6.37 -2.05 -10.58
N GLN A 147 -7.36 -1.15 -10.51
CA GLN A 147 -7.55 -0.10 -11.52
C GLN A 147 -6.34 0.84 -11.58
N ALA A 148 -5.84 1.28 -10.43
CA ALA A 148 -4.69 2.16 -10.32
C ALA A 148 -3.42 1.51 -10.90
N SER A 149 -3.18 0.23 -10.57
CA SER A 149 -2.08 -0.53 -11.15
C SER A 149 -2.20 -0.65 -12.66
N ALA A 150 -3.40 -0.89 -13.19
CA ALA A 150 -3.64 -0.97 -14.63
C ALA A 150 -3.46 0.37 -15.35
N LYS A 151 -3.72 1.49 -14.67
CA LYS A 151 -3.47 2.85 -15.19
C LYS A 151 -2.03 3.31 -15.08
N GLY A 152 -1.15 2.58 -14.39
CA GLY A 152 0.28 2.89 -14.29
C GLY A 152 0.73 3.43 -12.93
N VAL A 153 -0.15 3.46 -11.90
CA VAL A 153 0.29 3.69 -10.53
C VAL A 153 1.15 2.50 -10.09
N LYS A 154 2.38 2.76 -9.66
CA LYS A 154 3.31 1.70 -9.24
C LYS A 154 2.98 1.21 -7.84
N MET A 155 2.88 -0.11 -7.67
CA MET A 155 2.67 -0.74 -6.38
C MET A 155 4.00 -1.28 -5.86
N ILE A 156 4.44 -0.81 -4.69
CA ILE A 156 5.66 -1.26 -4.04
C ILE A 156 5.29 -1.71 -2.62
N ALA A 157 5.81 -2.85 -2.19
CA ALA A 157 5.70 -3.29 -0.81
C ALA A 157 7.10 -3.54 -0.24
N ILE A 158 7.39 -2.97 0.92
CA ILE A 158 8.68 -3.12 1.60
C ILE A 158 8.49 -3.73 2.98
N LYS A 159 9.45 -4.54 3.40
CA LYS A 159 9.48 -5.16 4.73
C LYS A 159 10.30 -4.29 5.65
N CYS A 160 9.71 -3.86 6.76
CA CYS A 160 10.35 -3.02 7.77
C CYS A 160 10.07 -3.59 9.17
N PRO A 161 10.63 -4.77 9.52
CA PRO A 161 10.39 -5.37 10.83
C PRO A 161 10.82 -4.45 11.96
N MET A 162 10.02 -4.43 13.03
CA MET A 162 10.35 -3.72 14.25
C MET A 162 11.40 -4.53 15.02
N ILE A 163 12.58 -3.96 15.25
CA ILE A 163 13.61 -4.57 16.11
C ILE A 163 13.59 -3.84 17.45
N VAL A 164 13.37 -4.58 18.54
CA VAL A 164 13.54 -4.08 19.91
C VAL A 164 14.84 -4.62 20.47
N THR A 165 15.81 -3.75 20.70
CA THR A 165 17.04 -4.09 21.43
C THR A 165 16.85 -3.83 22.93
N LYS A 166 17.45 -4.67 23.78
CA LYS A 166 17.36 -4.55 25.26
C LYS A 166 18.12 -3.33 25.82
N GLU A 167 18.92 -2.68 25.00
CA GLU A 167 19.79 -1.56 25.37
C GLU A 167 19.58 -0.42 24.37
N GLN A 168 18.42 0.24 24.41
CA GLN A 168 18.27 1.64 24.05
C GLN A 168 16.82 2.12 24.24
N SER A 169 16.73 3.30 24.85
CA SER A 169 15.54 4.09 25.07
C SER A 169 14.87 4.45 23.74
N THR A 170 13.60 4.07 23.56
CA THR A 170 12.57 4.72 22.71
C THR A 170 12.75 4.91 21.19
N GLU A 171 13.89 4.58 20.57
CA GLU A 171 13.98 4.50 19.10
C GLU A 171 14.17 3.05 18.68
N ALA A 172 13.06 2.36 18.40
CA ALA A 172 13.13 1.12 17.64
C ALA A 172 13.82 1.45 16.30
N ALA A 173 15.01 0.92 16.09
CA ALA A 173 15.67 1.02 14.81
C ALA A 173 14.83 0.21 13.82
N ILE A 174 14.26 0.88 12.84
CA ILE A 174 13.42 0.24 11.84
C ILE A 174 14.25 0.05 10.59
N HIS A 175 14.38 -1.21 10.20
CA HIS A 175 15.31 -1.64 9.17
C HIS A 175 14.56 -1.96 7.90
N TYR A 176 14.92 -1.31 6.78
CA TYR A 176 14.55 -1.80 5.46
C TYR A 176 15.12 -3.22 5.29
N ASN A 177 14.24 -4.19 5.07
CA ASN A 177 14.56 -5.62 4.92
C ASN A 177 14.13 -6.13 3.53
N GLY A 178 14.34 -5.30 2.50
CA GLY A 178 14.00 -5.62 1.13
C GLY A 178 12.51 -5.53 0.82
N SER A 179 12.18 -5.85 -0.43
CA SER A 179 10.81 -5.80 -0.94
C SER A 179 10.03 -7.08 -0.69
N ALA A 180 8.72 -6.94 -0.53
CA ALA A 180 7.76 -8.04 -0.52
C ALA A 180 7.17 -8.23 -1.93
N VAL A 181 6.75 -9.46 -2.23
CA VAL A 181 6.06 -9.76 -3.48
C VAL A 181 4.66 -9.14 -3.47
N VAL A 182 4.32 -8.34 -4.47
CA VAL A 182 2.98 -7.75 -4.63
C VAL A 182 2.10 -8.72 -5.43
N ASP A 183 1.08 -9.29 -4.79
CA ASP A 183 0.11 -10.22 -5.37
C ASP A 183 -1.29 -9.57 -5.45
N LEU A 184 -1.53 -8.79 -6.50
CA LEU A 184 -2.78 -8.01 -6.65
C LEU A 184 -4.03 -8.87 -6.90
N ILE A 185 -3.85 -10.11 -7.34
CA ILE A 185 -4.96 -11.01 -7.69
C ILE A 185 -5.32 -11.97 -6.56
N TYR A 186 -4.55 -11.96 -5.46
CA TYR A 186 -4.87 -12.72 -4.27
C TYR A 186 -6.29 -12.42 -3.80
N LYS A 187 -7.11 -13.47 -3.69
CA LYS A 187 -8.54 -13.40 -3.33
C LYS A 187 -9.42 -12.50 -4.23
N GLN A 188 -8.97 -12.14 -5.44
CA GLN A 188 -9.79 -11.36 -6.40
C GLN A 188 -11.10 -12.08 -6.78
N HIS A 189 -11.11 -13.42 -6.77
CA HIS A 189 -12.32 -14.22 -7.03
C HIS A 189 -13.47 -13.92 -6.06
N LEU A 190 -13.18 -13.38 -4.87
CA LEU A 190 -14.21 -12.99 -3.89
C LEU A 190 -15.15 -11.89 -4.43
N ILE A 191 -14.72 -11.13 -5.45
CA ILE A 191 -15.58 -10.18 -6.15
C ILE A 191 -16.80 -10.88 -6.77
N GLN A 192 -16.60 -12.05 -7.39
CA GLN A 192 -17.64 -12.77 -8.13
C GLN A 192 -18.69 -13.39 -7.18
N THR A 193 -18.24 -13.92 -6.04
CA THR A 193 -19.12 -14.52 -5.03
C THR A 193 -20.04 -13.51 -4.34
N ALA A 194 -19.60 -12.24 -4.20
CA ALA A 194 -20.41 -11.17 -3.63
C ALA A 194 -21.52 -10.69 -4.60
N SER A 195 -21.22 -10.61 -5.90
CA SER A 195 -22.22 -10.30 -6.94
C SER A 195 -23.29 -11.39 -7.07
N ASP A 196 -22.90 -12.66 -7.02
CA ASP A 196 -23.82 -13.79 -7.12
C ASP A 196 -24.75 -13.89 -5.90
N SER A 197 -24.21 -13.62 -4.70
CA SER A 197 -24.99 -13.61 -3.46
C SER A 197 -26.00 -12.45 -3.43
N SER A 198 -25.61 -11.28 -3.94
CA SER A 198 -26.50 -10.11 -4.07
C SER A 198 -27.61 -10.33 -5.10
N ARG A 199 -27.29 -10.99 -6.22
CA ARG A 199 -28.25 -11.35 -7.28
C ARG A 199 -29.27 -12.39 -6.79
N LYS A 200 -28.81 -13.44 -6.08
CA LYS A 200 -29.69 -14.46 -5.46
C LYS A 200 -30.59 -13.87 -4.37
N ARG A 201 -30.12 -12.89 -3.59
CA ARG A 201 -30.92 -12.22 -2.55
C ARG A 201 -32.02 -11.33 -3.15
N ARG A 202 -31.73 -10.63 -4.26
CA ARG A 202 -32.73 -9.84 -5.01
C ARG A 202 -33.82 -10.69 -5.65
N GLN A 203 -33.48 -11.85 -6.22
CA GLN A 203 -34.45 -12.80 -6.79
C GLN A 203 -35.39 -13.39 -5.73
N ARG A 204 -34.87 -13.74 -4.54
CA ARG A 204 -35.72 -14.22 -3.44
C ARG A 204 -36.68 -13.17 -2.86
N THR A 205 -36.36 -11.89 -2.98
CA THR A 205 -37.26 -10.80 -2.53
C THR A 205 -38.36 -10.48 -3.54
N THR A 206 -38.14 -10.72 -4.84
CA THR A 206 -39.18 -10.59 -5.87
C THR A 206 -40.14 -11.76 -5.85
N ASP A 207 -39.66 -12.99 -5.59
CA ASP A 207 -40.50 -14.20 -5.56
C ASP A 207 -41.38 -14.31 -4.31
N LYS A 208 -41.09 -13.54 -3.24
CA LYS A 208 -41.92 -13.48 -2.02
C LYS A 208 -43.02 -12.40 -2.05
N LYS A 209 -43.09 -11.63 -3.14
CA LYS A 209 -44.03 -10.51 -3.30
C LYS A 209 -45.08 -10.76 -4.39
N THR A 210 -45.12 -11.97 -4.92
CA THR A 210 -46.12 -12.48 -5.87
C THR A 210 -46.82 -13.66 -5.23
#